data_AF-A0A0F5H0C5-F1
#
_entry.id   AF-A0A0F5H0C5-F1
#
_cell.length_a   1.000
_cell.length_b   1.000
_cell.length_c   1.000
_cell.angle_alpha   90.00
_cell.angle_beta   90.00
_cell.angle_gamma   90.00
#
_symmetry.space_group_name_H-M   'P 1'
#
loop_
_entity.id
_entity.type
_entity.pdbx_description
1 polymer ?
#
loop_
_entity_poly.entity_id
_entity_poly.type
_entity_poly.pdbx_seq_one_letter_code
_entity_poly.pdbx_strand_id
1 'polypeptide(L)'
;METVEIKEFSQIKNIQEKKQKETEKIKSFLTSNEKVIILSLKGKQINSEKFSQIINSIEQITFIIGGSDGIDEDLFDDKNKISFSQMTFPHQLFKIMLTEQIYRAFMIIKNKKYHK
;
A
#
# COMPACT_ATOMS: atom_id res chain seq x y z
N MET A 1 -0.68 14.23 -2.66
CA MET A 1 -0.68 12.98 -1.89
C MET A 1 -1.34 13.29 -0.57
N GLU A 2 -2.44 12.62 -0.27
CA GLU A 2 -3.14 12.71 1.02
C GLU A 2 -2.86 11.44 1.83
N THR A 3 -3.02 11.49 3.14
CA THR A 3 -2.87 10.33 4.01
C THR A 3 -4.02 10.28 4.99
N VAL A 4 -4.67 9.12 5.08
CA VAL A 4 -5.73 8.83 6.04
C VAL A 4 -5.17 7.82 7.05
N GLU A 5 -5.12 8.21 8.32
CA GLU A 5 -4.71 7.30 9.40
C GLU A 5 -5.93 6.74 10.12
N ILE A 6 -6.01 5.42 10.21
CA ILE A 6 -7.06 4.70 10.93
C ILE A 6 -6.48 4.22 12.27
N LYS A 7 -7.17 4.51 13.37
CA LYS A 7 -6.78 4.01 14.69
C LYS A 7 -6.98 2.49 14.74
N GLU A 8 -5.97 1.76 15.21
CA GLU A 8 -6.05 0.32 15.40
C GLU A 8 -7.11 -0.05 16.45
N PHE A 9 -7.80 -1.17 16.23
CA PHE A 9 -8.83 -1.66 17.15
C PHE A 9 -8.20 -2.47 18.29
N SER A 10 -7.43 -1.80 19.16
CA SER A 10 -6.65 -2.41 20.23
C SER A 10 -7.46 -3.16 21.30
N GLN A 11 -8.76 -2.88 21.41
CA GLN A 11 -9.66 -3.53 22.37
C GLN A 11 -10.09 -4.94 21.93
N ILE A 12 -9.97 -5.26 20.64
CA ILE A 12 -10.39 -6.55 20.08
C ILE A 12 -9.23 -7.54 20.20
N LYS A 13 -9.43 -8.58 21.02
CA LYS A 13 -8.41 -9.61 21.26
C LYS A 13 -8.29 -10.62 20.12
N ASN A 14 -9.39 -10.89 19.41
CA ASN A 14 -9.38 -11.81 18.29
C ASN A 14 -8.72 -11.14 17.07
N ILE A 15 -7.56 -11.65 16.66
CA ILE A 15 -6.77 -11.08 15.55
C ILE A 15 -7.55 -11.08 14.23
N GLN A 16 -8.30 -12.16 13.94
CA GLN A 16 -9.06 -12.25 12.70
C GLN A 16 -10.22 -11.24 12.68
N GLU A 17 -10.95 -11.12 13.79
CA GLU A 17 -12.01 -10.12 13.93
C GLU A 17 -11.45 -8.68 13.83
N LYS A 18 -10.27 -8.44 14.43
CA LYS A 18 -9.57 -7.16 14.35
C LYS A 18 -9.24 -6.81 12.89
N LYS A 19 -8.60 -7.73 12.17
CA LYS A 19 -8.27 -7.58 10.74
C LYS A 19 -9.49 -7.28 9.88
N GLN A 20 -10.58 -8.00 10.09
CA GLN A 20 -11.83 -7.81 9.35
C GLN A 20 -12.38 -6.40 9.58
N LYS A 21 -12.52 -5.98 10.84
CA LYS A 21 -13.03 -4.64 11.17
C LYS A 21 -12.13 -3.51 10.64
N GLU A 22 -10.81 -3.68 10.72
CA GLU A 22 -9.87 -2.73 10.12
C GLU A 22 -10.03 -2.64 8.61
N THR A 23 -10.18 -3.79 7.95
CA THR A 23 -10.35 -3.86 6.49
C THR A 23 -11.65 -3.22 6.04
N GLU A 24 -12.77 -3.50 6.73
CA GLU A 24 -14.05 -2.87 6.44
C GLU A 24 -14.00 -1.36 6.69
N LYS A 25 -13.28 -0.90 7.72
CA LYS A 25 -13.05 0.52 7.94
C LYS A 25 -12.25 1.15 6.81
N ILE A 26 -11.19 0.50 6.33
CA ILE A 26 -10.41 0.96 5.18
C ILE A 26 -11.29 1.05 3.93
N LYS A 27 -12.07 0.01 3.62
CA LYS A 27 -12.98 0.00 2.47
C LYS A 27 -13.98 1.14 2.48
N SER A 28 -14.42 1.61 3.66
CA SER A 28 -15.32 2.76 3.77
C SER A 28 -14.74 4.09 3.25
N PHE A 29 -13.42 4.18 3.09
CA PHE A 29 -12.74 5.33 2.48
C PHE A 29 -12.47 5.17 0.98
N LEU A 30 -12.69 3.97 0.44
CA LEU A 30 -12.43 3.69 -0.97
C LEU A 30 -13.59 4.17 -1.85
N THR A 31 -13.23 4.60 -3.05
CA THR A 31 -14.11 5.07 -4.12
C THR A 31 -14.12 4.07 -5.27
N SER A 32 -15.15 4.09 -6.11
CA SER A 32 -15.31 3.11 -7.19
C SER A 32 -14.30 3.25 -8.33
N ASN A 33 -13.64 4.39 -8.47
CA ASN A 33 -12.81 4.74 -9.64
C ASN A 33 -11.31 4.82 -9.33
N GLU A 34 -10.87 4.26 -8.21
CA GLU A 34 -9.44 4.23 -7.88
C GLU A 34 -8.84 2.83 -7.97
N LYS A 35 -7.53 2.78 -8.21
CA LYS A 35 -6.78 1.53 -8.06
C LYS A 35 -6.28 1.39 -6.64
N VAL A 36 -6.67 0.29 -6.03
CA VAL A 36 -6.24 -0.09 -4.70
C VAL A 36 -5.00 -0.97 -4.82
N ILE A 37 -3.94 -0.62 -4.10
CA ILE A 37 -2.71 -1.41 -3.99
C ILE A 37 -2.48 -1.75 -2.53
N ILE A 38 -2.40 -3.05 -2.23
CA ILE A 38 -2.09 -3.55 -0.90
C ILE A 38 -0.59 -3.74 -0.80
N LEU A 39 0.03 -3.12 0.20
CA LEU A 39 1.45 -3.33 0.49
C LEU A 39 1.55 -4.51 1.47
N SER A 40 2.02 -5.64 0.95
CA SER A 40 1.99 -6.93 1.64
C SER A 40 3.26 -7.73 1.36
N LEU A 41 3.73 -8.45 2.38
CA LEU A 41 4.84 -9.41 2.23
C LEU A 41 4.50 -10.57 1.27
N LYS A 42 3.20 -10.88 1.10
CA LYS A 42 2.69 -11.89 0.16
C LYS A 42 2.52 -11.34 -1.26
N GLY A 43 2.72 -10.04 -1.46
CA GLY A 43 2.59 -9.39 -2.74
C GLY A 43 3.73 -9.72 -3.70
N LYS A 44 3.53 -9.38 -4.98
CA LYS A 44 4.57 -9.52 -5.99
C LYS A 44 5.66 -8.46 -5.79
N GLN A 45 6.92 -8.86 -5.85
CA GLN A 45 8.03 -7.91 -5.94
C GLN A 45 8.15 -7.36 -7.35
N ILE A 46 8.28 -6.04 -7.43
CA ILE A 46 8.47 -5.31 -8.68
C ILE A 46 9.60 -4.30 -8.53
N ASN A 47 10.24 -3.93 -9.64
CA ASN A 47 11.24 -2.87 -9.66
C ASN A 47 10.58 -1.49 -9.82
N SER A 48 11.38 -0.43 -9.64
CA SER A 48 10.91 0.96 -9.70
C SER A 48 10.32 1.34 -11.06
N GLU A 49 10.80 0.75 -12.17
CA GLU A 49 10.25 0.99 -13.50
C GLU A 49 8.81 0.44 -13.61
N LYS A 50 8.56 -0.79 -13.18
CA LYS A 50 7.20 -1.36 -13.14
C LYS A 50 6.30 -0.59 -12.18
N PHE A 51 6.83 -0.17 -11.03
CA PHE A 51 6.09 0.66 -10.09
C PHE A 51 5.69 2.01 -10.72
N SER A 52 6.58 2.64 -11.49
CA SER A 52 6.26 3.87 -12.22
C SER A 52 5.20 3.68 -13.31
N GLN A 53 5.18 2.53 -13.99
CA GLN A 53 4.15 2.21 -14.97
C GLN A 53 2.78 2.09 -14.30
N ILE A 54 2.71 1.47 -13.12
CA ILE A 54 1.46 1.38 -12.34
C ILE A 54 0.97 2.78 -11.97
N ILE A 55 1.87 3.63 -11.47
CA ILE A 55 1.53 5.01 -11.09
C ILE A 55 1.06 5.83 -12.30
N ASN A 56 1.69 5.65 -13.47
CA ASN A 56 1.32 6.39 -14.68
C ASN A 56 0.00 5.93 -15.31
N SER A 57 -0.45 4.71 -15.00
CA SER A 57 -1.60 4.08 -15.68
C SER A 57 -2.97 4.57 -15.21
N ILE A 58 -3.06 5.24 -14.05
CA ILE A 58 -4.33 5.56 -13.39
C ILE A 58 -4.25 6.91 -12.69
N GLU A 59 -5.36 7.67 -12.76
CA GLU A 59 -5.44 9.02 -12.18
C GLU A 59 -5.50 9.01 -10.66
N GLN A 60 -6.18 8.03 -10.05
CA GLN A 60 -6.33 7.89 -8.60
C GLN A 60 -5.89 6.50 -8.12
N ILE A 61 -4.93 6.49 -7.20
CA ILE A 61 -4.36 5.28 -6.61
C ILE A 61 -4.33 5.43 -5.11
N THR A 62 -4.84 4.41 -4.41
CA THR A 62 -4.75 4.29 -2.96
C THR A 62 -3.84 3.13 -2.58
N PHE A 63 -2.82 3.45 -1.80
CA PHE A 63 -1.92 2.47 -1.20
C PHE A 63 -2.40 2.16 0.22
N ILE A 64 -2.61 0.89 0.51
CA ILE A 64 -3.01 0.41 1.83
C ILE A 64 -1.79 -0.20 2.52
N ILE A 65 -1.48 0.34 3.70
CA ILE A 65 -0.50 -0.21 4.64
C ILE A 65 -1.31 -0.77 5.81
N GLY A 66 -1.16 -2.06 6.10
CA GLY A 66 -1.85 -2.67 7.25
C GLY A 66 -1.34 -2.14 8.60
N GLY A 67 -2.11 -2.39 9.65
CA GLY A 67 -1.68 -2.15 11.04
C GLY A 67 -0.69 -3.20 11.53
N SER A 68 -0.39 -3.19 12.83
CA SER A 68 0.50 -4.14 13.51
C SER A 68 0.23 -5.61 13.17
N ASP A 69 -1.03 -6.02 13.14
CA ASP A 69 -1.45 -7.38 12.81
C ASP A 69 -1.65 -7.60 11.29
N GLY A 70 -1.69 -6.54 10.50
CA GLY A 70 -2.05 -6.54 9.08
C GLY A 70 -3.56 -6.35 8.85
N ILE A 71 -4.01 -6.62 7.62
CA ILE A 71 -5.43 -6.56 7.23
C ILE A 71 -5.93 -7.92 6.75
N ASP A 72 -7.23 -8.03 6.49
CA ASP A 72 -7.83 -9.17 5.81
C ASP A 72 -7.56 -9.05 4.30
N GLU A 73 -6.40 -9.55 3.89
CA GLU A 73 -5.92 -9.48 2.50
C GLU A 73 -6.72 -10.37 1.54
N ASP A 74 -7.48 -11.33 2.04
CA ASP A 74 -8.27 -12.26 1.22
C ASP A 74 -9.46 -11.54 0.55
N LEU A 75 -9.78 -10.34 1.03
CA LEU A 75 -10.79 -9.45 0.45
C LEU A 75 -10.28 -8.65 -0.76
N PHE A 76 -9.02 -8.82 -1.15
CA PHE A 76 -8.40 -8.12 -2.28
C PHE A 76 -7.77 -9.10 -3.27
N ASP A 77 -7.87 -8.78 -4.56
CA ASP A 77 -7.23 -9.54 -5.64
C ASP A 77 -5.70 -9.57 -5.48
N ASP A 78 -5.09 -10.74 -5.65
CA ASP A 78 -3.64 -10.91 -5.55
C ASP A 78 -2.85 -10.01 -6.50
N LYS A 79 -3.42 -9.66 -7.66
CA LYS A 79 -2.79 -8.73 -8.61
C LYS A 79 -2.61 -7.31 -8.05
N ASN A 80 -3.33 -6.98 -6.99
CA ASN A 80 -3.26 -5.69 -6.31
C ASN A 80 -2.24 -5.69 -5.16
N LYS A 81 -1.59 -6.82 -4.85
CA LYS A 81 -0.64 -6.96 -3.74
C LYS A 81 0.80 -6.75 -4.23
N ILE A 82 1.50 -5.79 -3.63
CA ILE A 82 2.91 -5.49 -3.92
C ILE A 82 3.75 -5.69 -2.67
N SER A 83 4.88 -6.37 -2.83
CA SER A 83 5.89 -6.52 -1.80
C SER A 83 7.11 -5.64 -2.10
N PHE A 84 7.53 -4.84 -1.13
CA PHE A 84 8.76 -4.03 -1.24
C PHE A 84 10.01 -4.85 -0.89
N SER A 85 9.87 -5.90 -0.08
CA SER A 85 10.97 -6.74 0.38
C SER A 85 10.43 -8.03 0.99
N GLN A 86 11.29 -9.04 1.10
CA GLN A 86 11.02 -10.23 1.94
C GLN A 86 11.16 -9.92 3.44
N MET A 87 11.78 -8.79 3.78
CA MET A 87 11.98 -8.34 5.15
C MET A 87 10.77 -7.55 5.68
N THR A 88 10.52 -7.67 6.98
CA THR A 88 9.52 -6.86 7.69
C THR A 88 10.14 -5.54 8.12
N PHE A 89 9.45 -4.43 7.81
CA PHE A 89 9.84 -3.09 8.24
C PHE A 89 8.81 -2.51 9.22
N PRO A 90 9.23 -1.69 10.19
CA PRO A 90 8.30 -0.92 11.01
C PRO A 90 7.43 0.01 10.14
N HIS A 91 6.15 0.14 10.47
CA HIS A 91 5.18 0.92 9.70
C HIS A 91 5.64 2.36 9.41
N GLN A 92 6.26 3.04 10.38
CA GLN A 92 6.75 4.42 10.19
C GLN A 92 7.85 4.50 9.13
N LEU A 93 8.82 3.57 9.17
CA LEU A 93 9.88 3.49 8.16
C LEU A 93 9.28 3.14 6.79
N PHE A 94 8.32 2.22 6.78
CA PHE A 94 7.67 1.79 5.54
C PHE A 94 6.91 2.91 4.84
N LYS A 95 6.24 3.80 5.58
CA LYS A 95 5.63 5.03 5.03
C LYS A 95 6.65 5.92 4.32
N ILE A 96 7.85 6.06 4.88
CA ILE A 96 8.94 6.84 4.27
C ILE A 96 9.41 6.17 2.98
N MET A 97 9.64 4.85 3.01
CA MET A 97 10.06 4.08 1.83
C MET A 97 9.04 4.17 0.69
N LEU A 98 7.75 4.04 0.99
CA LEU A 98 6.69 4.20 0.01
C LEU A 98 6.69 5.60 -0.61
N THR A 99 6.79 6.64 0.23
CA THR A 99 6.82 8.03 -0.22
C THR A 99 7.99 8.30 -1.16
N GLU A 100 9.17 7.77 -0.84
CA GLU A 100 10.35 7.85 -1.68
C GLU A 100 10.14 7.13 -3.02
N GLN A 101 9.58 5.92 -3.02
CA GLN A 101 9.32 5.18 -4.26
C GLN A 101 8.27 5.87 -5.14
N ILE A 102 7.24 6.50 -4.55
CA ILE A 102 6.27 7.31 -5.28
C ILE A 102 6.98 8.50 -5.94
N TYR A 103 7.84 9.20 -5.20
CA TYR A 103 8.64 10.29 -5.75
C TYR A 103 9.55 9.82 -6.90
N ARG A 104 10.26 8.70 -6.70
CA ARG A 104 11.12 8.08 -7.72
C ARG A 104 10.32 7.72 -8.97
N ALA A 105 9.13 7.14 -8.82
CA ALA A 105 8.25 6.83 -9.94
C ALA A 105 7.89 8.08 -10.75
N PHE A 106 7.51 9.19 -10.11
CA PHE A 106 7.26 10.45 -10.81
C PHE A 106 8.49 11.00 -11.53
N MET A 107 9.69 10.81 -10.97
CA MET A 107 10.93 11.23 -11.61
C MET A 107 11.24 10.39 -12.86
N ILE A 108 11.01 9.08 -12.80
CA ILE A 108 11.09 8.17 -13.95
C ILE A 108 10.08 8.57 -15.03
N ILE A 109 8.81 8.79 -14.67
CA ILE A 109 7.73 9.19 -15.60
C ILE A 109 8.10 10.48 -16.34
N LYS A 110 8.70 11.45 -15.65
CA LYS A 110 9.09 12.74 -16.24
C LYS A 110 10.39 12.69 -17.05
N ASN A 111 10.96 11.50 -17.29
CA ASN A 111 12.26 11.31 -17.94
C ASN A 111 13.39 12.17 -17.33
N LYS A 112 13.27 12.55 -16.04
CA LYS A 112 14.34 13.25 -15.35
C LYS A 112 15.34 12.22 -14.87
N LYS A 113 16.64 12.50 -15.02
CA LYS A 113 17.69 11.67 -14.43
C LYS A 113 17.44 11.60 -12.92
N TYR A 114 16.92 10.49 -12.45
CA TYR A 114 16.91 10.14 -11.04
C TYR A 114 18.21 9.39 -10.75
N HIS A 115 18.90 9.77 -9.67
CA HIS A 115 20.20 9.20 -9.35
C HIS A 115 20.09 7.67 -9.17
N LYS A 116 20.99 6.95 -9.85
CA LYS A 116 21.21 5.51 -9.66
C LYS A 116 21.81 5.26 -8.28
#